data_AF-A0A522DQ65-F1
#
_entry.id   AF-A0A522DQ65-F1
#
_cell.length_a   1.000
_cell.length_b   1.000
_cell.length_c   1.000
_cell.angle_alpha   90.00
_cell.angle_beta   90.00
_cell.angle_gamma   90.00
#
_symmetry.space_group_name_H-M   'P 1'
#
loop_
_entity.id
_entity.type
_entity.pdbx_description
1 polymer ?
#
loop_
_entity_poly.entity_id
_entity_poly.type
_entity_poly.pdbx_seq_one_letter_code
_entity_poly.pdbx_strand_id
1 'polypeptide(L)'
;METAATLELLKKHFELDPQSAKVLVVGLGSTGISVAHYLRNMGFSFAIIDSRDKPPLIDEFAEIMPDAPVFTGGFDDAAFK
;
A
#
# COMPACT_ATOMS: atom_id res chain seq x y z
N MET A 1 14.94 -14.37 7.82
CA MET A 1 15.66 -13.84 9.00
C MET A 1 15.70 -12.30 9.00
N GLU A 2 15.76 -11.61 7.86
CA GLU A 2 15.76 -10.13 7.82
C GLU A 2 14.38 -9.49 8.10
N THR A 3 13.28 -10.03 7.57
CA THR A 3 11.94 -9.43 7.68
C THR A 3 11.46 -9.19 9.11
N ALA A 4 11.74 -10.11 10.04
CA ALA A 4 11.31 -9.97 11.44
C ALA A 4 12.00 -8.80 12.14
N ALA A 5 13.31 -8.63 11.94
CA ALA A 5 14.05 -7.50 12.51
C ALA A 5 13.58 -6.17 11.89
N THR A 6 13.30 -6.14 10.59
CA THR A 6 12.72 -4.96 9.92
C THR A 6 11.34 -4.63 10.48
N LEU A 7 10.46 -5.62 10.67
CA LEU A 7 9.14 -5.40 11.27
C LEU A 7 9.24 -4.81 12.68
N GLU A 8 10.15 -5.31 13.52
CA GLU A 8 10.36 -4.73 14.86
C GLU A 8 10.85 -3.27 14.80
N LEU A 9 11.72 -2.93 13.84
CA LEU A 9 12.12 -1.54 13.62
C LEU A 9 10.97 -0.67 13.12
N LEU A 10 10.15 -1.17 12.18
CA LEU A 10 9.00 -0.46 11.64
C LEU A 10 7.94 -0.20 12.73
N LYS A 11 7.65 -1.20 13.56
CA LYS A 11 6.78 -1.05 14.74
C LYS A 11 7.32 -0.02 15.71
N LYS A 12 8.61 -0.10 16.05
CA LYS A 12 9.24 0.77 17.04
C LYS A 12 9.33 2.24 16.60
N HIS A 13 9.63 2.49 15.33
CA HIS A 13 9.94 3.83 14.85
C HIS A 13 8.80 4.52 14.09
N PHE A 14 7.85 3.74 13.56
CA PHE A 14 6.78 4.25 12.69
C PHE A 14 5.39 3.73 13.06
N GLU A 15 5.26 2.96 14.15
CA GLU A 15 3.99 2.34 14.57
C GLU A 15 3.35 1.45 13.47
N LEU A 16 4.19 0.94 12.57
CA LEU A 16 3.78 0.09 11.46
C LEU A 16 3.82 -1.38 11.89
N ASP A 17 2.71 -1.86 12.45
CA ASP A 17 2.47 -3.29 12.73
C ASP A 17 1.52 -3.90 11.68
N PRO A 18 1.88 -4.99 10.98
CA PRO A 18 1.00 -5.68 10.04
C PRO A 18 -0.39 -6.05 10.59
N GLN A 19 -0.52 -6.21 11.90
CA GLN A 19 -1.78 -6.63 12.56
C GLN A 19 -2.71 -5.48 12.93
N SER A 20 -2.22 -4.24 13.01
CA SER A 20 -3.02 -3.10 13.51
C SER A 20 -2.91 -1.83 12.68
N ALA A 21 -1.84 -1.66 11.90
CA ALA A 21 -1.65 -0.48 11.09
C ALA A 21 -2.63 -0.45 9.90
N LYS A 22 -3.24 0.72 9.69
CA LYS A 22 -3.96 1.02 8.45
C LYS A 22 -2.99 1.74 7.51
N VAL A 23 -2.71 1.13 6.37
CA VAL A 23 -1.74 1.68 5.40
C VAL A 23 -2.48 2.12 4.13
N LEU A 24 -2.30 3.38 3.76
CA LEU A 24 -2.76 3.94 2.49
C LEU A 24 -1.55 4.35 1.66
N VAL A 25 -1.40 3.76 0.47
CA VAL A 25 -0.38 4.14 -0.51
C VAL A 25 -0.97 5.18 -1.45
N VAL A 26 -0.32 6.34 -1.56
CA VAL A 26 -0.76 7.41 -2.46
C VAL A 26 0.06 7.36 -3.75
N GLY A 27 -0.61 7.06 -4.85
CA GLY A 27 -0.08 6.98 -6.20
C GLY A 27 0.24 5.55 -6.63
N LEU A 28 -0.33 5.13 -7.76
CA LEU A 28 -0.08 3.86 -8.45
C LEU A 28 0.83 4.08 -9.66
N GLY A 29 2.03 4.57 -9.39
CA GLY A 29 3.17 4.56 -10.31
C GLY A 29 4.17 3.46 -9.98
N SER A 30 5.38 3.51 -10.55
CA SER A 30 6.44 2.53 -10.29
C SER A 30 6.80 2.41 -8.81
N THR A 31 6.94 3.54 -8.11
CA THR A 31 7.19 3.56 -6.67
C THR A 31 6.02 2.97 -5.88
N GLY A 32 4.78 3.32 -6.26
CA GLY A 32 3.58 2.80 -5.61
C GLY A 32 3.46 1.28 -5.68
N ILE A 33 3.68 0.71 -6.88
CA ILE A 33 3.71 -0.75 -7.07
C ILE A 33 4.83 -1.41 -6.25
N SER A 34 6.03 -0.84 -6.25
CA SER A 34 7.14 -1.36 -5.45
C SER A 34 6.81 -1.40 -3.95
N VAL A 35 6.22 -0.31 -3.44
CA VAL A 35 5.74 -0.23 -2.05
C VAL A 35 4.64 -1.26 -1.78
N ALA A 36 3.68 -1.44 -2.69
CA ALA A 36 2.63 -2.42 -2.56
C ALA A 36 3.17 -3.87 -2.47
N HIS A 37 4.14 -4.23 -3.31
CA HIS A 37 4.83 -5.51 -3.20
C HIS A 37 5.53 -5.69 -1.86
N TYR A 38 6.24 -4.65 -1.40
CA TYR A 38 6.95 -4.68 -0.13
C TYR A 38 5.99 -4.88 1.05
N LEU A 39 4.88 -4.13 1.08
CA LEU A 39 3.84 -4.26 2.11
C LEU A 39 3.19 -5.64 2.11
N ARG A 40 2.81 -6.16 0.93
CA ARG A 40 2.25 -7.51 0.78
C ARG A 40 3.21 -8.58 1.31
N ASN A 41 4.48 -8.52 0.93
CA ASN A 41 5.50 -9.48 1.36
C ASN A 41 5.79 -9.41 2.87
N MET A 42 5.55 -8.25 3.50
CA MET A 42 5.63 -8.07 4.95
C MET A 42 4.32 -8.38 5.69
N GLY A 43 3.26 -8.78 4.97
CA GLY A 43 1.97 -9.18 5.54
C GLY A 43 1.05 -8.01 5.93
N PHE A 44 1.30 -6.79 5.43
CA PHE A 44 0.42 -5.66 5.67
C PHE A 44 -0.82 -5.73 4.78
N SER A 45 -1.98 -5.42 5.37
CA SER A 45 -3.14 -4.98 4.59
C SER A 45 -2.97 -3.50 4.24
N PHE A 46 -3.29 -3.13 3.00
CA PHE A 46 -3.20 -1.75 2.54
C PHE A 46 -4.24 -1.46 1.46
N ALA A 47 -4.49 -0.17 1.24
CA ALA A 47 -5.23 0.32 0.08
C ALA A 47 -4.35 1.28 -0.73
N ILE A 48 -4.71 1.50 -1.99
CA ILE A 48 -4.07 2.48 -2.87
C ILE A 48 -5.07 3.56 -3.27
N ILE A 49 -4.62 4.80 -3.28
CA ILE A 49 -5.38 5.92 -3.85
C ILE A 49 -4.54 6.66 -4.88
N ASP A 50 -5.13 7.05 -6.00
CA ASP A 50 -4.46 7.79 -7.05
C ASP A 50 -5.38 8.91 -7.58
N SER A 51 -4.83 10.11 -7.78
CA SER A 51 -5.62 11.24 -8.27
C SER A 51 -5.98 11.15 -9.75
N ARG A 52 -5.30 10.29 -10.51
CA ARG A 52 -5.57 10.07 -11.93
C ARG A 52 -6.75 9.11 -12.08
N ASP A 53 -7.60 9.34 -13.07
CA ASP A 53 -8.69 8.40 -13.41
C ASP A 53 -8.15 7.03 -13.81
N LYS A 54 -7.06 7.02 -14.60
CA LYS A 54 -6.34 5.81 -15.03
C LYS A 54 -4.85 5.91 -14.67
N PRO A 55 -4.42 5.35 -13.54
CA PRO A 55 -3.00 5.27 -13.19
C PRO A 55 -2.23 4.38 -14.18
N PRO A 56 -0.93 4.62 -14.38
CA PRO A 56 -0.13 3.95 -15.41
C PRO A 56 -0.02 2.43 -15.20
N LEU A 57 -0.11 1.95 -13.96
CA LEU A 57 0.09 0.53 -13.63
C LEU A 57 -1.16 -0.14 -13.04
N ILE A 58 -2.36 0.41 -13.31
CA ILE A 58 -3.62 -0.11 -12.77
C ILE A 58 -3.92 -1.54 -13.23
N ASP A 59 -3.68 -1.83 -14.50
CA ASP A 59 -3.97 -3.14 -15.10
C ASP A 59 -3.02 -4.21 -14.51
N GLU A 60 -1.73 -3.91 -14.43
CA GLU A 60 -0.72 -4.77 -13.78
C GLU A 60 -1.04 -5.01 -12.30
N PHE A 61 -1.42 -3.95 -11.57
CA PHE A 61 -1.77 -4.07 -10.16
C PHE A 61 -2.97 -5.00 -9.94
N ALA A 62 -4.02 -4.87 -10.77
CA ALA A 62 -5.21 -5.70 -10.68
C ALA A 62 -4.92 -7.18 -10.94
N GLU A 63 -3.94 -7.51 -11.79
CA GLU A 63 -3.51 -8.88 -12.03
C GLU A 63 -2.72 -9.46 -10.85
N ILE A 64 -1.82 -8.66 -10.26
CA ILE A 64 -0.90 -9.13 -9.22
C ILE A 64 -1.59 -9.16 -7.85
N MET A 65 -2.42 -8.17 -7.53
CA MET A 65 -3.01 -7.91 -6.22
C MET A 65 -4.52 -7.61 -6.33
N PRO A 66 -5.33 -8.55 -6.86
CA PRO A 66 -6.76 -8.32 -7.09
C PRO A 66 -7.56 -8.04 -5.82
N ASP A 67 -7.07 -8.48 -4.66
CA ASP A 67 -7.74 -8.32 -3.36
C ASP A 67 -7.47 -6.97 -2.69
N ALA A 68 -6.49 -6.20 -3.18
CA ALA A 68 -6.10 -4.92 -2.58
C ALA A 68 -6.96 -3.77 -3.15
N PRO A 69 -7.66 -2.98 -2.31
CA PRO A 69 -8.50 -1.90 -2.79
C PRO A 69 -7.69 -0.80 -3.50
N VAL A 70 -8.20 -0.32 -4.64
CA VAL A 70 -7.65 0.84 -5.36
C VAL A 70 -8.76 1.84 -5.66
N PHE A 71 -8.52 3.10 -5.31
CA PHE A 71 -9.41 4.22 -5.60
C PHE A 71 -8.72 5.18 -6.57
N THR A 72 -9.41 5.55 -7.65
CA THR A 72 -8.88 6.43 -8.70
C THR A 72 -9.79 7.63 -8.94
N GLY A 73 -9.28 8.64 -9.64
CA GLY A 73 -10.07 9.82 -10.05
C GLY A 73 -10.22 10.90 -8.99
N GLY A 74 -9.31 10.94 -8.01
CA GLY A 74 -9.26 11.99 -7.00
C GLY A 74 -8.93 11.45 -5.61
N PHE A 75 -8.94 12.36 -4.63
CA PHE A 75 -8.69 12.02 -3.24
C PHE A 75 -9.96 12.25 -2.42
N ASP A 76 -10.53 11.18 -1.87
CA ASP A 76 -11.57 11.26 -0.85
C ASP A 76 -10.90 11.46 0.51
N ASP A 77 -11.23 12.55 1.21
CA ASP A 77 -10.74 12.84 2.56
C ASP A 77 -11.01 11.70 3.55
N ALA A 78 -12.06 10.91 3.32
CA ALA A 78 -12.39 9.76 4.16
C ALA A 78 -11.31 8.65 4.10
N ALA A 79 -10.54 8.56 3.00
CA ALA A 79 -9.45 7.59 2.89
C ALA A 79 -8.30 7.89 3.86
N PHE A 80 -8.15 9.14 4.30
CA PHE A 80 -7.05 9.60 5.15
C PHE A 80 -7.38 9.65 6.65
N LYS A 81 -8.58 9.22 7.05
CA LYS A 81 -9.09 9.26 8.44
C LYS A 81 -9.22 7.86 9.03
#